data_AF-T1DS03-F1
#
_entry.id   AF-T1DS03-F1
#
_cell.length_a   1.000
_cell.length_b   1.000
_cell.length_c   1.000
_cell.angle_alpha   90.00
_cell.angle_beta   90.00
_cell.angle_gamma   90.00
#
_symmetry.space_group_name_H-M   'P 1'
#
loop_
_entity.id
_entity.type
_entity.pdbx_description
1 polymer ?
#
loop_
_entity_poly.entity_id
_entity_poly.type
_entity_poly.pdbx_seq_one_letter_code
_entity_poly.pdbx_strand_id
1 'polypeptide(L)'
;MNTIYIRTLKRAEHTVFCVADGQKYYYDPQFSRRIPFSSGQQVKRSILDAICEYLGETPSPTTFLFDVTKQKELKEGEVYATCDPSYVDQLFGGWMKAEKKSQDKKKKKKTLEEGEGQEQEDRGRTLKRRSPLSISAMRGLHPLLAGLSTEDISFDRSDRPNNRAIVRDETGRVLSEEEIMLFLEGEDRSLSRKWIPSNSRASGLFVSDIAIDLRRLFCVSTNQLEPEMSNSTIKKLISEGWTPSQNVFGECLVAPKALREKWIKGLAKAIVNWRITSNQSRTFSLMDTLAISIGDNANLIAGSIRAKLSEEDPEKAMPIIDETLSNVDTFITLQAGGYVPTTGERADALEKAEQKLVKLMMAFDYENQK
;
A
#
# COMPACT_ATOMS: atom_id res chain seq x y z
N MET A 1 -12.83 17.47 15.36
CA MET A 1 -12.39 16.12 14.97
C MET A 1 -11.06 16.25 14.24
N ASN A 2 -10.01 15.57 14.71
CA ASN A 2 -8.65 15.71 14.14
C ASN A 2 -8.21 14.47 13.35
N THR A 3 -8.92 13.35 13.52
CA THR A 3 -8.58 12.08 12.89
C THR A 3 -9.86 11.40 12.44
N ILE A 4 -9.85 10.88 11.22
CA ILE A 4 -10.91 10.03 10.68
C ILE A 4 -10.41 8.59 10.76
N TYR A 5 -11.19 7.72 11.40
CA TYR A 5 -10.95 6.29 11.44
C TYR A 5 -11.91 5.58 10.50
N ILE A 6 -11.38 4.63 9.75
CA ILE A 6 -12.10 3.89 8.72
C ILE A 6 -11.80 2.42 8.93
N ARG A 7 -12.82 1.58 8.89
CA ARG A 7 -12.67 0.13 8.85
C ARG A 7 -13.43 -0.41 7.67
N THR A 8 -12.77 -1.23 6.87
CA THR A 8 -13.36 -1.88 5.70
C THR A 8 -13.54 -3.37 5.99
N LEU A 9 -14.69 -3.92 5.61
CA LEU A 9 -14.89 -5.37 5.47
C LEU A 9 -14.78 -5.71 3.99
N LYS A 10 -13.82 -6.57 3.65
CA LYS A 10 -13.63 -7.06 2.30
C LYS A 10 -13.76 -8.58 2.27
N ARG A 11 -14.38 -9.09 1.21
CA ARG A 11 -14.35 -10.52 0.90
C ARG A 11 -13.28 -10.75 -0.14
N ALA A 12 -12.48 -11.79 0.02
CA ALA A 12 -11.54 -12.23 -1.01
C ALA A 12 -11.84 -13.67 -1.39
N GLU A 13 -11.76 -13.97 -2.69
CA GLU A 13 -11.96 -15.31 -3.23
C GLU A 13 -10.75 -15.74 -4.05
N HIS A 14 -10.11 -16.84 -3.61
CA HIS A 14 -9.03 -17.53 -4.33
C HIS A 14 -7.96 -16.58 -4.90
N THR A 15 -7.52 -15.62 -4.09
CA THR A 15 -6.61 -14.55 -4.56
C THR A 15 -5.22 -14.64 -3.92
N VAL A 16 -4.29 -13.81 -4.41
CA VAL A 16 -2.96 -13.68 -3.84
C VAL A 16 -2.67 -12.23 -3.47
N PHE A 17 -2.37 -11.98 -2.20
CA PHE A 17 -2.08 -10.65 -1.67
C PHE A 17 -0.63 -10.18 -1.86
N CYS A 18 0.25 -11.07 -2.34
CA CYS A 18 1.67 -10.80 -2.56
C CYS A 18 2.19 -11.48 -3.82
N VAL A 19 3.16 -10.86 -4.49
CA VAL A 19 3.60 -11.28 -5.82
C VAL A 19 4.92 -12.05 -5.81
N ALA A 20 5.82 -11.77 -4.86
CA ALA A 20 7.19 -12.30 -4.89
C ALA A 20 7.30 -13.75 -4.36
N ASP A 21 6.72 -14.04 -3.19
CA ASP A 21 6.91 -15.32 -2.47
C ASP A 21 5.59 -16.07 -2.23
N GLY A 22 4.64 -15.94 -3.16
CA GLY A 22 3.29 -16.51 -3.01
C GLY A 22 2.43 -15.78 -1.96
N GLN A 23 1.44 -16.49 -1.40
CA GLN A 23 0.47 -15.92 -0.46
C GLN A 23 1.06 -15.78 0.94
N LYS A 24 1.17 -14.53 1.43
CA LYS A 24 1.58 -14.21 2.81
C LYS A 24 0.59 -14.74 3.84
N TYR A 25 1.09 -15.28 4.94
CA TYR A 25 0.28 -15.71 6.08
C TYR A 25 0.98 -15.46 7.41
N TYR A 26 0.21 -15.40 8.49
CA TYR A 26 0.72 -15.50 9.87
C TYR A 26 0.09 -16.73 10.55
N TYR A 27 0.70 -17.19 11.64
CA TYR A 27 0.14 -18.27 12.45
C TYR A 27 -0.65 -17.69 13.63
N ASP A 28 -1.91 -18.08 13.75
CA ASP A 28 -2.75 -17.79 14.89
C ASP A 28 -2.65 -18.93 15.92
N PRO A 29 -2.10 -18.69 17.13
CA PRO A 29 -1.89 -19.75 18.11
C PRO A 29 -3.17 -20.17 18.82
N GLN A 30 -4.18 -19.30 18.91
CA GLN A 30 -5.43 -19.59 19.62
C GLN A 30 -6.26 -20.62 18.85
N PHE A 31 -6.36 -20.46 17.53
CA PHE A 31 -7.10 -21.37 16.65
C PHE A 31 -6.19 -22.35 15.91
N SER A 32 -4.87 -22.27 16.10
CA SER A 32 -3.87 -23.11 15.44
C SER A 32 -3.98 -23.11 13.91
N ARG A 33 -4.17 -21.92 13.31
CA ARG A 33 -4.42 -21.75 11.88
C ARG A 33 -3.43 -20.80 11.22
N ARG A 34 -3.10 -21.06 9.94
CA ARG A 34 -2.39 -20.12 9.08
C ARG A 34 -3.39 -19.21 8.40
N ILE A 35 -3.31 -17.91 8.69
CA ILE A 35 -4.26 -16.92 8.21
C ILE A 35 -3.60 -16.04 7.16
N PRO A 36 -4.17 -15.92 5.94
CA PRO A 36 -3.64 -15.02 4.94
C PRO A 36 -3.75 -13.56 5.38
N PHE A 37 -2.82 -12.72 4.93
CA PHE A 37 -2.92 -11.28 5.13
C PHE A 37 -2.21 -10.50 4.02
N SER A 38 -2.60 -9.24 3.84
CA SER A 38 -1.85 -8.26 3.05
C SER A 38 -1.21 -7.25 4.00
N SER A 39 0.07 -6.94 3.83
CA SER A 39 0.75 -5.99 4.72
C SER A 39 0.19 -4.58 4.54
N GLY A 40 0.25 -3.75 5.59
CA GLY A 40 -0.21 -2.36 5.50
C GLY A 40 0.53 -1.55 4.43
N GLN A 41 1.79 -1.92 4.12
CA GLN A 41 2.53 -1.32 3.01
C GLN A 41 1.94 -1.66 1.64
N GLN A 42 1.47 -2.90 1.45
CA GLN A 42 0.82 -3.31 0.21
C GLN A 42 -0.53 -2.59 0.03
N VAL A 43 -1.33 -2.53 1.10
CA VAL A 43 -2.61 -1.79 1.11
C VAL A 43 -2.37 -0.31 0.81
N LYS A 44 -1.37 0.29 1.47
CA LYS A 44 -0.99 1.69 1.24
C LYS A 44 -0.58 1.94 -0.21
N ARG A 45 0.27 1.09 -0.78
CA ARG A 45 0.65 1.18 -2.18
C ARG A 45 -0.56 1.12 -3.09
N SER A 46 -1.48 0.17 -2.87
CA SER A 46 -2.73 0.07 -3.63
C SER A 46 -3.59 1.34 -3.55
N ILE A 47 -3.65 2.00 -2.40
CA ILE A 47 -4.37 3.27 -2.24
C ILE A 47 -3.66 4.41 -2.99
N LEU A 48 -2.32 4.49 -2.91
CA LEU A 48 -1.53 5.51 -3.61
C LEU A 48 -1.54 5.32 -5.14
N ASP A 49 -1.54 4.07 -5.61
CA ASP A 49 -1.68 3.78 -7.04
C ASP A 49 -3.09 4.16 -7.52
N ALA A 50 -4.13 3.83 -6.74
CA ALA A 50 -5.52 4.17 -7.06
C ALA A 50 -5.78 5.69 -7.08
N ILE A 51 -5.20 6.46 -6.16
CA ILE A 51 -5.38 7.91 -6.16
C ILE A 51 -4.73 8.56 -7.39
N CYS A 52 -3.52 8.12 -7.77
CA CYS A 52 -2.86 8.58 -8.99
C CYS A 52 -3.68 8.24 -10.24
N GLU A 53 -4.22 7.01 -10.32
CA GLU A 53 -5.12 6.59 -11.42
C GLU A 53 -6.37 7.48 -11.49
N TYR A 54 -7.06 7.72 -10.37
CA TYR A 54 -8.27 8.54 -10.36
C TYR A 54 -8.05 10.02 -10.63
N LEU A 55 -6.88 10.55 -10.26
CA LEU A 55 -6.51 11.94 -10.53
C LEU A 55 -5.88 12.15 -11.90
N GLY A 56 -5.55 11.07 -12.63
CA GLY A 56 -4.79 11.12 -13.87
C GLY A 56 -3.38 11.68 -13.67
N GLU A 57 -2.80 11.47 -12.48
CA GLU A 57 -1.48 11.97 -12.10
C GLU A 57 -0.42 10.87 -12.20
N THR A 58 0.78 11.22 -12.66
CA THR A 58 1.91 10.30 -12.63
C THR A 58 2.52 10.31 -11.23
N PRO A 59 2.77 9.14 -10.60
CA PRO A 59 3.46 9.08 -9.31
C PRO A 59 4.83 9.77 -9.36
N SER A 60 5.29 10.28 -8.22
CA SER A 60 6.63 10.85 -8.10
C SER A 60 7.70 9.90 -8.64
N PRO A 61 8.68 10.40 -9.40
CA PRO A 61 9.80 9.59 -9.83
C PRO A 61 10.55 9.04 -8.61
N THR A 62 11.09 7.84 -8.76
CA THR A 62 11.91 7.18 -7.75
C THR A 62 13.31 6.97 -8.30
N THR A 63 14.31 7.40 -7.55
CA THR A 63 15.72 7.22 -7.93
C THR A 63 16.23 5.91 -7.34
N PHE A 64 16.67 5.00 -8.21
CA PHE A 64 17.31 3.75 -7.82
C PHE A 64 18.83 3.88 -7.99
N LEU A 65 19.58 3.68 -6.92
CA LEU A 65 21.03 3.65 -6.98
C LEU A 65 21.51 2.21 -7.08
N PHE A 66 22.58 2.01 -7.84
CA PHE A 66 23.29 0.75 -7.92
C PHE A 66 24.77 1.01 -7.67
N ASP A 67 25.36 0.24 -6.77
CA ASP A 67 26.77 0.28 -6.44
C ASP A 67 27.53 -0.71 -7.33
N VAL A 68 28.66 -0.31 -7.91
CA VAL A 68 29.54 -1.23 -8.65
C VAL A 68 30.53 -1.86 -7.66
N THR A 69 30.53 -3.19 -7.58
CA THR A 69 31.46 -3.94 -6.72
C THR A 69 32.88 -3.94 -7.31
N LYS A 70 33.87 -4.32 -6.49
CA LYS A 70 35.26 -4.49 -6.96
C LYS A 70 35.38 -5.54 -8.09
N GLN A 71 34.44 -6.48 -8.12
CA GLN A 71 34.31 -7.52 -9.15
C GLN A 71 33.61 -7.04 -10.43
N LYS A 72 33.31 -5.73 -10.56
CA LYS A 72 32.54 -5.14 -11.68
C LYS A 72 31.10 -5.66 -11.80
N GLU A 73 30.50 -6.06 -10.69
CA GLU A 73 29.09 -6.47 -10.63
C GLU A 73 28.23 -5.30 -10.12
N LEU A 74 26.97 -5.25 -10.53
CA LEU A 74 25.99 -4.29 -10.00
C LEU A 74 25.36 -4.85 -8.73
N LYS A 75 25.36 -4.06 -7.66
CA LYS A 75 24.67 -4.34 -6.40
C LYS A 75 23.61 -3.27 -6.15
N GLU A 76 22.45 -3.67 -5.64
CA GLU A 76 21.41 -2.72 -5.23
C GLU A 76 21.92 -1.75 -4.16
N GLY A 77 21.76 -0.45 -4.43
CA GLY A 77 22.04 0.65 -3.53
C GLY A 77 20.74 1.23 -2.94
N GLU A 78 20.80 2.49 -2.51
CA GLU A 78 19.66 3.20 -1.93
C GLU A 78 18.54 3.49 -2.94
N VAL A 79 17.33 3.62 -2.42
CA VAL A 79 16.16 4.09 -3.17
C VAL A 79 15.73 5.42 -2.58
N TYR A 80 15.68 6.47 -3.40
CA TYR A 80 15.30 7.81 -2.94
C TYR A 80 13.99 8.26 -3.57
N ALA A 81 13.08 8.75 -2.73
CA ALA A 81 11.96 9.55 -3.15
C ALA A 81 12.38 11.01 -3.40
N THR A 82 11.58 11.76 -4.16
CA THR A 82 11.84 13.18 -4.46
C THR A 82 11.77 14.08 -3.24
N CYS A 83 11.06 13.67 -2.19
CA CYS A 83 10.76 14.49 -1.01
C CYS A 83 10.00 15.78 -1.37
N ASP A 84 9.14 15.70 -2.39
CA ASP A 84 8.38 16.83 -2.92
C ASP A 84 6.87 16.61 -2.73
N PRO A 85 6.21 17.39 -1.85
CA PRO A 85 4.78 17.23 -1.56
C PRO A 85 3.85 17.75 -2.67
N SER A 86 4.37 18.32 -3.76
CA SER A 86 3.57 18.62 -4.96
C SER A 86 3.08 17.35 -5.67
N TYR A 87 3.67 16.19 -5.37
CA TYR A 87 3.17 14.89 -5.80
C TYR A 87 2.22 14.29 -4.75
N VAL A 88 1.03 13.87 -5.18
CA VAL A 88 -0.01 13.34 -4.29
C VAL A 88 0.45 12.08 -3.53
N ASP A 89 1.21 11.21 -4.19
CA ASP A 89 1.74 9.99 -3.58
C ASP A 89 2.79 10.29 -2.50
N GLN A 90 3.57 11.36 -2.67
CA GLN A 90 4.53 11.82 -1.67
C GLN A 90 3.82 12.49 -0.49
N LEU A 91 2.86 13.38 -0.75
CA LEU A 91 2.16 14.08 0.33
C LEU A 91 1.44 13.10 1.27
N PHE A 92 0.72 12.13 0.69
CA PHE A 92 -0.06 11.14 1.44
C PHE A 92 0.73 9.89 1.82
N GLY A 93 1.77 9.53 1.07
CA GLY A 93 2.64 8.40 1.37
C GLY A 93 3.75 8.74 2.37
N GLY A 94 4.20 9.98 2.42
CA GLY A 94 5.41 10.35 3.14
C GLY A 94 6.66 9.71 2.55
N TRP A 95 7.82 10.07 3.10
CA TRP A 95 9.11 9.65 2.58
C TRP A 95 10.17 9.61 3.68
N MET A 96 11.25 8.91 3.39
CA MET A 96 12.49 8.97 4.16
C MET A 96 13.66 8.90 3.17
N LYS A 97 14.46 9.96 3.13
CA LYS A 97 15.70 10.03 2.38
C LYS A 97 16.84 10.19 3.37
N ALA A 98 17.62 9.13 3.56
CA ALA A 98 18.82 9.14 4.38
C ALA A 98 20.03 8.88 3.48
N GLU A 99 20.87 9.89 3.29
CA GLU A 99 22.09 9.74 2.48
C GLU A 99 23.16 8.98 3.27
N LYS A 100 23.80 7.96 2.65
CA LYS A 100 25.01 7.34 3.24
C LYS A 100 26.06 8.43 3.48
N LYS A 101 26.56 8.52 4.72
CA LYS A 101 27.76 9.31 5.02
C LYS A 101 28.92 8.66 4.27
N SER A 102 29.35 9.22 3.14
CA SER A 102 30.55 8.78 2.46
C SER A 102 31.75 8.88 3.42
N GLN A 103 32.53 7.80 3.55
CA GLN A 103 33.75 7.77 4.36
C GLN A 103 34.88 8.67 3.77
N ASP A 104 34.70 9.20 2.56
CA ASP A 104 35.62 10.15 1.92
C ASP A 104 35.68 11.54 2.58
N LYS A 105 34.89 11.77 3.64
CA LYS A 105 34.92 13.01 4.45
C LYS A 105 36.28 13.34 5.07
N LYS A 106 37.23 12.39 5.15
CA LYS A 106 38.61 12.70 5.60
C LYS A 106 39.51 13.30 4.51
N LYS A 107 39.23 13.11 3.22
CA LYS A 107 40.08 13.67 2.14
C LYS A 107 39.64 15.06 1.68
N LYS A 108 38.34 15.37 1.71
CA LYS A 108 37.82 16.65 1.17
C LYS A 108 37.86 17.84 2.14
N LYS A 109 38.10 17.62 3.44
CA LYS A 109 38.22 18.71 4.43
C LYS A 109 39.56 19.47 4.33
N LYS A 110 40.51 19.02 3.49
CA LYS A 110 41.85 19.61 3.41
C LYS A 110 42.02 20.61 2.24
N THR A 111 40.96 21.00 1.54
CA THR A 111 41.08 21.78 0.30
C THR A 111 40.05 22.90 0.12
N LEU A 112 39.26 23.21 1.15
CA LEU A 112 38.26 24.28 1.09
C LEU A 112 38.37 25.15 2.35
N GLU A 113 39.52 25.81 2.48
CA GLU A 113 39.57 27.15 3.03
C GLU A 113 39.54 28.10 1.82
N GLU A 114 38.73 29.16 1.93
CA GLU A 114 38.61 30.28 0.98
C GLU A 114 37.70 30.04 -0.24
N GLY A 115 36.50 30.60 -0.18
CA GLY A 115 35.55 30.69 -1.31
C GLY A 115 34.13 31.03 -0.85
N GLU A 116 33.70 32.24 -1.17
CA GLU A 116 32.47 32.91 -0.72
C GLU A 116 31.17 32.22 -1.18
N GLY A 117 30.17 32.21 -0.28
CA GLY A 117 28.78 32.59 -0.61
C GLY A 117 27.92 31.73 -1.55
N GLN A 118 28.18 30.43 -1.74
CA GLN A 118 27.23 29.56 -2.45
C GLN A 118 26.34 28.79 -1.47
N GLU A 119 25.01 28.95 -1.66
CA GLU A 119 23.96 28.29 -0.88
C GLU A 119 24.30 26.82 -0.63
N GLN A 120 24.44 26.49 0.65
CA GLN A 120 24.78 25.17 1.15
C GLN A 120 23.62 24.22 0.85
N GLU A 121 23.61 23.69 -0.38
CA GLU A 121 22.68 22.65 -0.82
C GLU A 121 22.73 21.50 0.21
N ASP A 122 21.54 21.04 0.64
CA ASP A 122 21.19 20.10 1.73
C ASP A 122 21.91 18.72 1.73
N ARG A 123 23.23 18.70 1.52
CA ARG A 123 24.02 17.48 1.32
C ARG A 123 24.33 16.84 2.67
N GLY A 124 23.53 15.84 3.03
CA GLY A 124 23.82 14.90 4.12
C GLY A 124 22.90 14.94 5.34
N ARG A 125 21.75 15.63 5.30
CA ARG A 125 20.71 15.51 6.33
C ARG A 125 19.60 14.56 5.89
N THR A 126 19.08 13.79 6.85
CA THR A 126 17.94 12.91 6.59
C THR A 126 16.68 13.74 6.43
N LEU A 127 16.01 13.66 5.28
CA LEU A 127 14.69 14.24 5.07
C LEU A 127 13.64 13.18 5.39
N LYS A 128 12.68 13.49 6.26
CA LYS A 128 11.70 12.50 6.70
C LYS A 128 10.34 13.10 6.95
N ARG A 129 9.34 12.64 6.20
CA ARG A 129 7.93 12.92 6.44
C ARG A 129 7.19 11.63 6.77
N ARG A 130 6.43 11.65 7.87
CA ARG A 130 5.51 10.56 8.18
C ARG A 130 4.23 10.74 7.37
N SER A 131 3.77 9.63 6.79
CA SER A 131 2.46 9.51 6.16
C SER A 131 1.34 10.06 7.07
N PRO A 132 0.47 10.96 6.59
CA PRO A 132 -0.76 11.32 7.31
C PRO A 132 -1.77 10.15 7.35
N LEU A 133 -1.56 9.12 6.52
CA LEU A 133 -2.35 7.89 6.51
C LEU A 133 -1.64 6.81 7.32
N SER A 134 -2.26 6.35 8.40
CA SER A 134 -1.83 5.14 9.12
C SER A 134 -2.73 3.98 8.70
N ILE A 135 -2.14 2.95 8.10
CA ILE A 135 -2.89 1.87 7.42
C ILE A 135 -2.47 0.54 8.05
N SER A 136 -3.44 -0.22 8.56
CA SER A 136 -3.20 -1.54 9.10
C SER A 136 -2.91 -2.55 7.98
N ALA A 137 -2.37 -3.71 8.35
CA ALA A 137 -2.49 -4.87 7.48
C ALA A 137 -3.98 -5.17 7.20
N MET A 138 -4.27 -5.64 5.99
CA MET A 138 -5.54 -6.31 5.72
C MET A 138 -5.43 -7.75 6.21
N ARG A 139 -6.13 -8.08 7.28
CA ARG A 139 -6.05 -9.37 7.98
C ARG A 139 -7.41 -10.04 8.02
N GLY A 140 -7.46 -11.35 8.28
CA GLY A 140 -8.74 -12.03 8.51
C GLY A 140 -9.58 -11.31 9.58
N LEU A 141 -10.88 -11.18 9.35
CA LEU A 141 -11.83 -10.68 10.34
C LEU A 141 -11.77 -11.53 11.61
N HIS A 142 -11.68 -12.85 11.42
CA HIS A 142 -11.49 -13.86 12.45
C HIS A 142 -10.71 -15.05 11.87
N PRO A 143 -9.87 -15.78 12.65
CA PRO A 143 -9.15 -16.97 12.17
C PRO A 143 -10.03 -18.12 11.63
N LEU A 144 -11.32 -18.13 11.99
CA LEU A 144 -12.31 -19.09 11.49
C LEU A 144 -13.05 -18.60 10.23
N LEU A 145 -12.86 -17.35 9.83
CA LEU A 145 -13.56 -16.71 8.69
C LEU A 145 -12.61 -16.37 7.53
N ALA A 146 -11.33 -16.73 7.64
CA ALA A 146 -10.34 -16.56 6.58
C ALA A 146 -9.38 -17.75 6.59
N GLY A 147 -8.93 -18.17 5.41
CA GLY A 147 -8.10 -19.36 5.28
C GLY A 147 -7.30 -19.41 3.99
N LEU A 148 -6.39 -20.37 3.95
CA LEU A 148 -5.62 -20.71 2.78
C LEU A 148 -6.20 -21.95 2.11
N SER A 149 -6.35 -21.90 0.79
CA SER A 149 -6.55 -23.10 -0.03
C SER A 149 -5.30 -23.34 -0.87
N THR A 150 -4.93 -24.59 -1.09
CA THR A 150 -3.83 -24.96 -1.98
C THR A 150 -4.41 -25.42 -3.31
N GLU A 151 -3.83 -24.93 -4.41
CA GLU A 151 -4.08 -25.44 -5.75
C GLU A 151 -2.76 -25.76 -6.44
N ASP A 152 -2.79 -26.66 -7.42
CA ASP A 152 -1.68 -26.87 -8.32
C ASP A 152 -1.98 -26.18 -9.65
N ILE A 153 -0.99 -25.52 -10.23
CA ILE A 153 -1.16 -24.78 -11.49
C ILE A 153 -0.25 -25.34 -12.58
N SER A 154 -0.73 -25.27 -13.83
CA SER A 154 0.05 -25.60 -15.01
C SER A 154 0.40 -24.33 -15.78
N PHE A 155 1.69 -24.09 -15.98
CA PHE A 155 2.17 -23.13 -16.96
C PHE A 155 2.37 -23.84 -18.29
N ASP A 156 1.34 -23.79 -19.14
CA ASP A 156 1.32 -24.43 -20.46
C ASP A 156 1.47 -23.39 -21.57
N ARG A 157 2.49 -23.58 -22.41
CA ARG A 157 2.72 -22.82 -23.64
C ARG A 157 2.99 -23.72 -24.84
N SER A 158 2.62 -25.00 -24.74
CA SER A 158 2.86 -26.01 -25.78
C SER A 158 2.25 -25.66 -27.15
N ASP A 159 1.23 -24.80 -27.17
CA ASP A 159 0.59 -24.25 -28.36
C ASP A 159 1.42 -23.21 -29.13
N ARG A 160 2.53 -22.73 -28.54
CA ARG A 160 3.38 -21.69 -29.13
C ARG A 160 4.57 -22.29 -29.88
N PRO A 161 4.64 -22.15 -31.22
CA PRO A 161 5.69 -22.79 -32.03
C PRO A 161 7.07 -22.15 -31.87
N ASN A 162 7.16 -20.97 -31.26
CA ASN A 162 8.39 -20.19 -31.12
C ASN A 162 9.04 -20.31 -29.72
N ASN A 163 8.63 -21.29 -28.92
CA ASN A 163 9.26 -21.54 -27.63
C ASN A 163 10.69 -22.08 -27.82
N ARG A 164 11.61 -21.65 -26.95
CA ARG A 164 12.97 -22.19 -26.90
C ARG A 164 13.24 -22.82 -25.55
N ALA A 165 13.49 -24.13 -25.53
CA ALA A 165 13.96 -24.85 -24.35
C ALA A 165 15.50 -24.87 -24.35
N ILE A 166 16.13 -24.36 -23.30
CA ILE A 166 17.58 -24.47 -23.09
C ILE A 166 17.78 -25.44 -21.93
N VAL A 167 18.38 -26.59 -22.22
CA VAL A 167 18.78 -27.57 -21.21
C VAL A 167 20.28 -27.43 -20.98
N ARG A 168 20.69 -27.39 -19.71
CA ARG A 168 22.09 -27.27 -19.31
C ARG A 168 22.49 -28.42 -18.40
N ASP A 169 23.74 -28.84 -18.52
CA ASP A 169 24.35 -29.77 -17.58
C ASP A 169 24.81 -29.07 -16.28
N GLU A 170 25.39 -29.84 -15.37
CA GLU A 170 25.92 -29.39 -14.07
C GLU A 170 27.06 -28.35 -14.18
N THR A 171 27.73 -28.27 -15.33
CA THR A 171 28.79 -27.29 -15.60
C THR A 171 28.24 -26.00 -16.23
N GLY A 172 26.95 -25.98 -16.56
CA GLY A 172 26.28 -24.87 -17.24
C GLY A 172 26.42 -24.89 -18.76
N ARG A 173 27.00 -25.95 -19.35
CA ARG A 173 27.06 -26.14 -20.81
C ARG A 173 25.66 -26.42 -21.34
N VAL A 174 25.30 -25.77 -22.45
CA VAL A 174 24.03 -26.00 -23.14
C VAL A 174 24.11 -27.29 -23.95
N LEU A 175 23.13 -28.17 -23.78
CA LEU A 175 22.99 -29.41 -24.54
C LEU A 175 22.46 -29.13 -25.95
N SER A 176 22.88 -29.96 -26.90
CA SER A 176 22.34 -30.01 -28.27
C SER A 176 20.95 -30.68 -28.30
N GLU A 177 20.21 -30.51 -29.39
CA GLU A 177 18.91 -31.13 -29.57
C GLU A 177 18.99 -32.66 -29.56
N GLU A 178 20.04 -33.23 -30.17
CA GLU A 178 20.30 -34.67 -30.21
C GLU A 178 20.52 -35.25 -28.79
N GLU A 179 21.33 -34.57 -27.98
CA GLU A 179 21.55 -34.95 -26.57
C GLU A 179 20.23 -34.88 -25.77
N ILE A 180 19.43 -33.82 -25.96
CA ILE A 180 18.14 -33.66 -25.29
C ILE A 180 17.16 -34.77 -25.70
N MET A 181 17.09 -35.12 -26.99
CA MET A 181 16.20 -36.18 -27.49
C MET A 181 16.56 -37.55 -26.91
N LEU A 182 17.85 -37.86 -26.79
CA LEU A 182 18.32 -39.09 -26.16
C LEU A 182 17.99 -39.11 -24.66
N PHE A 183 18.07 -37.97 -23.97
CA PHE A 183 17.67 -37.86 -22.56
C PHE A 183 16.17 -38.00 -22.32
N LEU A 184 15.34 -37.68 -23.31
CA LEU A 184 13.88 -37.79 -23.22
C LEU A 184 13.33 -39.12 -23.75
N GLU A 185 14.18 -40.00 -24.28
CA GLU A 185 13.74 -41.27 -24.84
C GLU A 185 13.10 -42.16 -23.75
N GLY A 186 11.83 -42.53 -23.96
CA GLY A 186 11.04 -43.33 -23.01
C GLY A 186 10.35 -42.53 -21.90
N GLU A 187 10.55 -41.21 -21.82
CA GLU A 187 9.94 -40.33 -20.82
C GLU A 187 8.84 -39.45 -21.44
N ASP A 188 7.63 -39.45 -20.87
CA ASP A 188 6.53 -38.57 -21.30
C ASP A 188 6.66 -37.17 -20.68
N ARG A 189 7.78 -36.49 -20.98
CA ARG A 189 8.13 -35.20 -20.37
C ARG A 189 8.10 -34.06 -21.38
N SER A 190 7.20 -33.11 -21.17
CA SER A 190 7.13 -31.87 -21.94
C SER A 190 8.10 -30.80 -21.41
N LEU A 191 8.88 -30.20 -22.30
CA LEU A 191 9.76 -29.06 -21.98
C LEU A 191 9.06 -27.69 -22.14
N SER A 192 7.86 -27.66 -22.72
CA SER A 192 7.04 -26.45 -22.94
C SER A 192 5.94 -26.27 -21.89
N ARG A 193 5.84 -27.21 -20.94
CA ARG A 193 4.92 -27.18 -19.81
C ARG A 193 5.69 -27.22 -18.50
N LYS A 194 5.26 -26.44 -17.51
CA LYS A 194 5.75 -26.53 -16.14
C LYS A 194 4.59 -26.75 -15.18
N TRP A 195 4.65 -27.84 -14.43
CA TRP A 195 3.80 -28.04 -13.26
C TRP A 195 4.34 -27.24 -12.09
N ILE A 196 3.47 -26.48 -11.42
CA ILE A 196 3.85 -25.67 -10.26
C ILE A 196 2.93 -26.08 -9.11
N PRO A 197 3.38 -27.04 -8.27
CA PRO A 197 2.56 -27.58 -7.20
C PRO A 197 2.46 -26.60 -6.02
N SER A 198 1.48 -26.85 -5.15
CA SER A 198 1.36 -26.26 -3.81
C SER A 198 1.21 -24.74 -3.76
N ASN A 199 0.49 -24.16 -4.73
CA ASN A 199 0.22 -22.72 -4.75
C ASN A 199 -0.90 -22.36 -3.77
N SER A 200 -0.59 -21.54 -2.77
CA SER A 200 -1.58 -21.06 -1.80
C SER A 200 -2.40 -19.88 -2.33
N ARG A 201 -3.69 -19.86 -1.99
CA ARG A 201 -4.65 -18.79 -2.27
C ARG A 201 -5.38 -18.38 -1.00
N ALA A 202 -5.65 -17.09 -0.87
CA ALA A 202 -6.42 -16.52 0.23
C ALA A 202 -7.91 -16.49 -0.12
N SER A 203 -8.73 -16.93 0.84
CA SER A 203 -10.19 -16.81 0.79
C SER A 203 -10.75 -16.40 2.14
N GLY A 204 -11.90 -15.70 2.13
CA GLY A 204 -12.67 -15.38 3.32
C GLY A 204 -12.92 -13.89 3.55
N LEU A 205 -13.21 -13.52 4.79
CA LEU A 205 -13.53 -12.16 5.22
C LEU A 205 -12.32 -11.48 5.87
N PHE A 206 -12.04 -10.27 5.41
CA PHE A 206 -10.86 -9.50 5.79
C PHE A 206 -11.25 -8.11 6.25
N VAL A 207 -10.49 -7.59 7.21
CA VAL A 207 -10.59 -6.21 7.68
C VAL A 207 -9.31 -5.44 7.46
N SER A 208 -9.43 -4.17 7.11
CA SER A 208 -8.35 -3.19 7.10
C SER A 208 -8.83 -1.89 7.72
N ASP A 209 -8.00 -1.34 8.59
CA ASP A 209 -8.23 -0.10 9.32
C ASP A 209 -7.32 1.01 8.80
N ILE A 210 -7.86 2.21 8.65
CA ILE A 210 -7.14 3.41 8.19
C ILE A 210 -7.43 4.55 9.18
N ALA A 211 -6.39 5.26 9.60
CA ALA A 211 -6.51 6.53 10.30
C ALA A 211 -5.93 7.65 9.43
N ILE A 212 -6.72 8.71 9.22
CA ILE A 212 -6.33 9.91 8.48
C ILE A 212 -6.09 11.03 9.49
N ASP A 213 -4.84 11.45 9.69
CA ASP A 213 -4.52 12.64 10.50
C ASP A 213 -4.76 13.92 9.70
N LEU A 214 -5.90 14.55 9.95
CA LEU A 214 -6.33 15.77 9.25
C LEU A 214 -5.35 16.93 9.46
N ARG A 215 -4.66 16.97 10.60
CA ARG A 215 -3.71 18.06 10.91
C ARG A 215 -2.47 18.05 10.01
N ARG A 216 -2.14 16.89 9.44
CA ARG A 216 -0.97 16.69 8.57
C ARG A 216 -1.33 16.42 7.13
N LEU A 217 -2.59 16.12 6.84
CA LEU A 217 -3.02 15.63 5.52
C LEU A 217 -2.58 16.53 4.38
N PHE A 218 -2.69 17.85 4.56
CA PHE A 218 -2.28 18.87 3.57
C PHE A 218 -1.21 19.84 4.09
N CYS A 219 -0.52 19.47 5.16
CA CYS A 219 0.47 20.32 5.83
C CYS A 219 1.84 19.64 5.86
N VAL A 220 2.90 20.40 5.56
CA VAL A 220 4.28 19.89 5.53
C VAL A 220 5.17 20.80 6.38
N SER A 221 5.93 20.22 7.30
CA SER A 221 6.73 20.98 8.27
C SER A 221 7.86 21.74 7.58
N THR A 222 8.09 22.99 8.00
CA THR A 222 9.24 23.82 7.57
C THR A 222 10.38 23.81 8.58
N ASN A 223 10.27 23.01 9.65
CA ASN A 223 11.25 22.91 10.72
C ASN A 223 12.62 22.44 10.18
N GLN A 224 13.65 23.28 10.36
CA GLN A 224 15.01 23.01 9.88
C GLN A 224 15.83 22.07 10.77
N LEU A 225 15.37 21.80 12.00
CA LEU A 225 16.03 20.86 12.93
C LEU A 225 15.73 19.41 12.53
N GLU A 226 14.48 19.14 12.15
CA GLU A 226 13.98 17.85 11.68
C GLU A 226 13.27 18.04 10.33
N PRO A 227 14.04 18.27 9.24
CA PRO A 227 13.49 18.68 7.97
C PRO A 227 12.66 17.59 7.30
N GLU A 228 11.46 17.97 6.85
CA GLU A 228 10.66 17.12 5.95
C GLU A 228 11.12 17.27 4.50
N MET A 229 11.60 18.44 4.09
CA MET A 229 12.00 18.74 2.71
C MET A 229 13.17 19.73 2.68
N SER A 230 13.80 19.88 1.52
CA SER A 230 14.91 20.84 1.36
C SER A 230 14.42 22.28 1.31
N ASN A 231 15.34 23.21 1.56
CA ASN A 231 15.06 24.65 1.45
C ASN A 231 14.66 25.08 0.02
N SER A 232 15.22 24.41 -1.00
CA SER A 232 14.81 24.62 -2.39
C SER A 232 13.36 24.21 -2.64
N THR A 233 12.92 23.07 -2.08
CA THR A 233 11.52 22.62 -2.16
C THR A 233 10.59 23.59 -1.42
N ILE A 234 10.97 24.11 -0.25
CA ILE A 234 10.18 25.13 0.47
C ILE A 234 9.96 26.37 -0.41
N LYS A 235 11.03 26.94 -0.98
CA LYS A 235 10.96 28.10 -1.88
C LYS A 235 10.06 27.82 -3.10
N LYS A 236 10.19 26.63 -3.71
CA LYS A 236 9.36 26.17 -4.82
C LYS A 236 7.87 26.16 -4.43
N LEU A 237 7.51 25.50 -3.34
CA LEU A 237 6.11 25.36 -2.92
C LEU A 237 5.46 26.72 -2.63
N ILE A 238 6.19 27.64 -1.99
CA ILE A 238 5.69 29.01 -1.77
C ILE A 238 5.41 29.70 -3.11
N SER A 239 6.29 29.56 -4.10
CA SER A 239 6.07 30.11 -5.45
C SER A 239 4.89 29.46 -6.18
N GLU A 240 4.54 28.22 -5.83
CA GLU A 240 3.38 27.48 -6.33
C GLU A 240 2.09 27.74 -5.53
N GLY A 241 2.12 28.71 -4.61
CA GLY A 241 0.95 29.17 -3.86
C GLY A 241 0.66 28.39 -2.57
N TRP A 242 1.59 27.58 -2.07
CA TRP A 242 1.48 26.99 -0.74
C TRP A 242 1.62 28.08 0.33
N THR A 243 0.74 28.06 1.32
CA THR A 243 0.63 29.14 2.30
C THR A 243 1.35 28.79 3.60
N PRO A 244 2.19 29.70 4.14
CA PRO A 244 2.73 29.55 5.48
C PRO A 244 1.61 29.53 6.52
N SER A 245 1.68 28.58 7.45
CA SER A 245 0.75 28.45 8.57
C SER A 245 1.46 27.83 9.77
N GLN A 246 0.72 27.63 10.86
CA GLN A 246 1.17 26.97 12.06
C GLN A 246 0.09 25.99 12.53
N ASN A 247 0.50 24.76 12.81
CA ASN A 247 -0.34 23.75 13.44
C ASN A 247 0.23 23.34 14.79
N VAL A 248 -0.41 22.36 15.44
CA VAL A 248 0.02 21.82 16.74
C VAL A 248 1.44 21.22 16.76
N PHE A 249 2.06 21.02 15.59
CA PHE A 249 3.43 20.50 15.45
C PHE A 249 4.46 21.59 15.13
N GLY A 250 4.03 22.83 14.87
CA GLY A 250 4.89 23.96 14.55
C GLY A 250 4.58 24.60 13.20
N GLU A 251 5.55 25.36 12.69
CA GLU A 251 5.46 26.03 11.39
C GLU A 251 5.39 25.01 10.23
N CYS A 252 4.53 25.30 9.27
CA CYS A 252 4.30 24.44 8.12
C CYS A 252 3.85 25.22 6.89
N LEU A 253 3.88 24.56 5.73
CA LEU A 253 3.21 24.99 4.52
C LEU A 253 1.92 24.19 4.34
N VAL A 254 0.85 24.86 3.90
CA VAL A 254 -0.45 24.27 3.61
C VAL A 254 -0.69 24.27 2.10
N ALA A 255 -1.17 23.15 1.57
CA ALA A 255 -1.49 23.01 0.16
C ALA A 255 -2.62 23.99 -0.27
N PRO A 256 -2.56 24.54 -1.50
CA PRO A 256 -3.60 25.43 -2.02
C PRO A 256 -5.00 24.82 -1.97
N LYS A 257 -6.02 25.62 -1.68
CA LYS A 257 -7.42 25.15 -1.55
C LYS A 257 -7.90 24.33 -2.75
N ALA A 258 -7.63 24.79 -3.98
CA ALA A 258 -8.02 24.07 -5.20
C ALA A 258 -7.38 22.66 -5.28
N LEU A 259 -6.12 22.54 -4.85
CA LEU A 259 -5.40 21.27 -4.80
C LEU A 259 -6.00 20.35 -3.73
N ARG A 260 -6.28 20.89 -2.53
CA ARG A 260 -6.95 20.16 -1.45
C ARG A 260 -8.30 19.61 -1.91
N GLU A 261 -9.12 20.43 -2.56
CA GLU A 261 -10.44 20.02 -3.04
C GLU A 261 -10.37 18.89 -4.08
N LYS A 262 -9.40 18.96 -5.01
CA LYS A 262 -9.14 17.92 -5.99
C LYS A 262 -8.69 16.62 -5.32
N TRP A 263 -7.66 16.70 -4.47
CA TRP A 263 -7.04 15.54 -3.85
C TRP A 263 -7.92 14.87 -2.77
N ILE A 264 -8.77 15.63 -2.07
CA ILE A 264 -9.77 15.05 -1.15
C ILE A 264 -10.71 14.09 -1.88
N LYS A 265 -11.22 14.49 -3.07
CA LYS A 265 -12.10 13.64 -3.88
C LYS A 265 -11.36 12.38 -4.34
N GLY A 266 -10.14 12.54 -4.85
CA GLY A 266 -9.29 11.41 -5.25
C GLY A 266 -9.01 10.46 -4.09
N LEU A 267 -8.68 10.99 -2.91
CA LEU A 267 -8.36 10.20 -1.72
C LEU A 267 -9.57 9.44 -1.19
N ALA A 268 -10.74 10.08 -1.11
CA ALA A 268 -11.97 9.42 -0.69
C ALA A 268 -12.29 8.24 -1.63
N LYS A 269 -12.24 8.47 -2.95
CA LYS A 269 -12.47 7.44 -3.95
C LYS A 269 -11.45 6.30 -3.86
N ALA A 270 -10.17 6.63 -3.68
CA ALA A 270 -9.08 5.65 -3.51
C ALA A 270 -9.25 4.79 -2.25
N ILE A 271 -9.62 5.39 -1.11
CA ILE A 271 -9.84 4.65 0.14
C ILE A 271 -11.03 3.68 0.04
N VAL A 272 -12.08 4.05 -0.68
CA VAL A 272 -13.26 3.20 -0.87
C VAL A 272 -12.98 2.07 -1.87
N ASN A 273 -12.24 2.36 -2.95
CA ASN A 273 -12.15 1.49 -4.13
C ASN A 273 -10.77 0.86 -4.37
N TRP A 274 -9.80 1.02 -3.46
CA TRP A 274 -8.50 0.37 -3.64
C TRP A 274 -8.65 -1.15 -3.76
N ARG A 275 -7.78 -1.71 -4.60
CA ARG A 275 -7.70 -3.14 -4.88
C ARG A 275 -6.25 -3.60 -4.86
N ILE A 276 -6.04 -4.86 -4.47
CA ILE A 276 -4.74 -5.49 -4.67
C ILE A 276 -4.69 -5.91 -6.14
N THR A 277 -3.78 -5.30 -6.90
CA THR A 277 -3.49 -5.73 -8.27
C THR A 277 -2.59 -6.95 -8.21
N SER A 278 -3.00 -8.05 -8.84
CA SER A 278 -2.15 -9.22 -9.02
C SER A 278 -1.31 -9.07 -10.30
N ASN A 279 -0.30 -9.91 -10.48
CA ASN A 279 0.43 -9.97 -11.75
C ASN A 279 -0.47 -10.34 -12.94
N GLN A 280 -1.59 -11.03 -12.69
CA GLN A 280 -2.49 -11.52 -13.73
C GLN A 280 -3.53 -10.47 -14.16
N SER A 281 -3.93 -9.57 -13.25
CA SER A 281 -4.86 -8.50 -13.61
C SER A 281 -4.66 -7.26 -12.74
N ARG A 282 -4.57 -6.11 -13.43
CA ARG A 282 -4.55 -4.78 -12.82
C ARG A 282 -5.93 -4.12 -12.80
N THR A 283 -6.87 -4.62 -13.62
CA THR A 283 -8.18 -4.03 -13.86
C THR A 283 -9.33 -4.77 -13.18
N PHE A 284 -9.14 -6.05 -12.86
CA PHE A 284 -10.14 -6.91 -12.23
C PHE A 284 -9.70 -7.32 -10.83
N SER A 285 -10.62 -7.28 -9.87
CA SER A 285 -10.37 -7.72 -8.49
C SER A 285 -11.53 -8.55 -7.99
N LEU A 286 -11.23 -9.72 -7.44
CA LEU A 286 -12.16 -10.59 -6.70
C LEU A 286 -12.30 -10.17 -5.23
N MET A 287 -12.02 -8.90 -4.94
CA MET A 287 -11.98 -8.37 -3.58
C MET A 287 -13.11 -7.38 -3.35
N ASP A 288 -14.30 -7.91 -3.10
CA ASP A 288 -15.50 -7.12 -2.88
C ASP A 288 -15.42 -6.36 -1.55
N THR A 289 -15.76 -5.08 -1.57
CA THR A 289 -16.00 -4.32 -0.34
C THR A 289 -17.44 -4.60 0.12
N LEU A 290 -17.60 -5.28 1.26
CA LEU A 290 -18.90 -5.61 1.84
C LEU A 290 -19.43 -4.47 2.71
N ALA A 291 -18.55 -3.84 3.49
CA ALA A 291 -18.94 -2.71 4.35
C ALA A 291 -17.78 -1.75 4.59
N ILE A 292 -18.11 -0.49 4.85
CA ILE A 292 -17.18 0.54 5.30
C ILE A 292 -17.79 1.24 6.52
N SER A 293 -17.06 1.27 7.63
CA SER A 293 -17.41 2.06 8.81
C SER A 293 -16.49 3.27 8.92
N ILE A 294 -17.05 4.45 9.17
CA ILE A 294 -16.33 5.72 9.29
C ILE A 294 -16.72 6.40 10.59
N GLY A 295 -15.73 6.87 11.36
CA GLY A 295 -15.95 7.54 12.64
C GLY A 295 -14.71 8.28 13.13
N ASP A 296 -14.78 8.82 14.35
CA ASP A 296 -13.69 9.58 14.97
C ASP A 296 -13.09 8.91 16.22
N ASN A 297 -13.58 7.71 16.56
CA ASN A 297 -13.13 6.92 17.69
C ASN A 297 -12.61 5.55 17.23
N ALA A 298 -11.30 5.32 17.43
CA ALA A 298 -10.64 4.08 17.03
C ALA A 298 -11.27 2.82 17.64
N ASN A 299 -11.73 2.89 18.90
CA ASN A 299 -12.29 1.75 19.61
C ASN A 299 -13.69 1.40 19.10
N LEU A 300 -14.52 2.43 18.84
CA LEU A 300 -15.86 2.22 18.27
C LEU A 300 -15.77 1.64 16.85
N ILE A 301 -14.81 2.12 16.05
CA ILE A 301 -14.59 1.61 14.70
C ILE A 301 -14.21 0.13 14.71
N ALA A 302 -13.32 -0.29 15.62
CA ALA A 302 -12.98 -1.72 15.76
C ALA A 302 -14.20 -2.58 16.14
N GLY A 303 -15.13 -2.04 16.93
CA GLY A 303 -16.37 -2.71 17.32
C GLY A 303 -17.43 -2.77 16.22
N SER A 304 -17.41 -1.85 15.25
CA SER A 304 -18.42 -1.75 14.19
C SER A 304 -18.44 -2.91 13.18
N ILE A 305 -17.28 -3.53 12.93
CA ILE A 305 -17.14 -4.70 12.07
C ILE A 305 -16.29 -5.71 12.83
N ARG A 306 -16.95 -6.74 13.36
CA ARG A 306 -16.34 -7.70 14.28
C ARG A 306 -16.79 -9.13 13.96
N ALA A 307 -16.25 -10.09 14.69
CA ALA A 307 -16.77 -11.43 14.74
C ALA A 307 -16.99 -11.84 16.19
N LYS A 308 -17.98 -12.70 16.43
CA LYS A 308 -18.24 -13.33 17.72
C LYS A 308 -18.20 -14.85 17.53
N LEU A 309 -17.65 -15.59 18.49
CA LEU A 309 -17.75 -17.04 18.48
C LEU A 309 -19.22 -17.47 18.61
N SER A 310 -19.60 -18.54 17.93
CA SER A 310 -20.93 -19.11 18.09
C SER A 310 -21.07 -19.67 19.51
N GLU A 311 -22.24 -19.46 20.12
CA GLU A 311 -22.58 -20.03 21.43
C GLU A 311 -22.90 -21.53 21.33
N GLU A 312 -23.27 -22.00 20.13
CA GLU A 312 -23.64 -23.40 19.86
C GLU A 312 -22.48 -24.24 19.31
N ASP A 313 -21.54 -23.61 18.58
CA ASP A 313 -20.46 -24.30 17.88
C ASP A 313 -19.11 -23.56 18.07
N PRO A 314 -18.19 -24.07 18.90
CA PRO A 314 -16.93 -23.39 19.20
C PRO A 314 -15.97 -23.30 17.99
N GLU A 315 -16.21 -24.07 16.93
CA GLU A 315 -15.44 -24.01 15.69
C GLU A 315 -16.01 -23.03 14.65
N LYS A 316 -17.07 -22.29 15.02
CA LYS A 316 -17.66 -21.25 14.17
C LYS A 316 -17.53 -19.86 14.79
N ALA A 317 -17.34 -18.89 13.91
CA ALA A 317 -17.46 -17.48 14.24
C ALA A 317 -18.50 -16.84 13.32
N MET A 318 -19.29 -15.93 13.88
CA MET A 318 -20.29 -15.16 13.17
C MET A 318 -19.74 -13.76 12.90
N PRO A 319 -19.63 -13.32 11.63
CA PRO A 319 -19.33 -11.93 11.32
C PRO A 319 -20.51 -11.04 11.75
N ILE A 320 -20.21 -9.83 12.19
CA ILE A 320 -21.19 -8.83 12.64
C ILE A 320 -20.78 -7.49 12.06
N ILE A 321 -21.73 -6.86 11.37
CA ILE A 321 -21.69 -5.43 11.03
C ILE A 321 -22.70 -4.75 11.94
N ASP A 322 -22.24 -3.85 12.80
CA ASP A 322 -23.08 -3.14 13.76
C ASP A 322 -23.63 -1.86 13.14
N GLU A 323 -24.92 -1.86 12.85
CA GLU A 323 -25.63 -0.74 12.23
C GLU A 323 -26.11 0.30 13.25
N THR A 324 -25.96 0.01 14.55
CA THR A 324 -26.59 0.78 15.64
C THR A 324 -25.62 1.65 16.43
N LEU A 325 -24.31 1.51 16.19
CA LEU A 325 -23.29 2.25 16.93
C LEU A 325 -23.41 3.76 16.69
N SER A 326 -23.65 4.51 17.76
CA SER A 326 -23.59 5.97 17.74
C SER A 326 -22.18 6.44 17.35
N ASN A 327 -22.10 7.52 16.56
CA ASN A 327 -20.86 8.14 16.09
C ASN A 327 -20.00 7.27 15.14
N VAL A 328 -20.59 6.21 14.57
CA VAL A 328 -20.01 5.46 13.47
C VAL A 328 -21.03 5.40 12.34
N ASP A 329 -20.67 5.93 11.18
CA ASP A 329 -21.46 5.77 9.97
C ASP A 329 -21.03 4.49 9.25
N THR A 330 -21.93 3.52 9.15
CA THR A 330 -21.69 2.24 8.49
C THR A 330 -22.41 2.20 7.14
N PHE A 331 -21.67 1.88 6.09
CA PHE A 331 -22.15 1.79 4.71
C PHE A 331 -22.02 0.34 4.23
N ILE A 332 -23.14 -0.30 3.90
CA ILE A 332 -23.21 -1.75 3.65
C ILE A 332 -23.64 -1.99 2.20
N THR A 333 -22.85 -2.74 1.44
CA THR A 333 -23.16 -3.07 0.04
C THR A 333 -24.15 -4.23 -0.05
N LEU A 334 -24.86 -4.35 -1.18
CA LEU A 334 -25.83 -5.44 -1.40
C LEU A 334 -25.23 -6.84 -1.25
N GLN A 335 -23.95 -7.00 -1.61
CA GLN A 335 -23.24 -8.26 -1.52
C GLN A 335 -23.03 -8.71 -0.07
N ALA A 336 -23.06 -7.79 0.90
CA ALA A 336 -22.84 -8.11 2.31
C ALA A 336 -23.87 -9.10 2.86
N GLY A 337 -25.15 -8.98 2.46
CA GLY A 337 -26.23 -9.85 2.91
C GLY A 337 -26.06 -11.34 2.55
N GLY A 338 -25.15 -11.65 1.60
CA GLY A 338 -24.77 -13.03 1.29
C GLY A 338 -23.77 -13.66 2.28
N TYR A 339 -23.14 -12.86 3.15
CA TYR A 339 -22.05 -13.29 4.03
C TYR A 339 -22.23 -12.88 5.50
N VAL A 340 -23.00 -11.82 5.74
CA VAL A 340 -23.25 -11.25 7.07
C VAL A 340 -24.74 -10.94 7.18
N PRO A 341 -25.41 -11.33 8.27
CA PRO A 341 -26.78 -10.88 8.52
C PRO A 341 -26.80 -9.36 8.71
N THR A 342 -27.38 -8.64 7.75
CA THR A 342 -27.54 -7.19 7.74
C THR A 342 -28.93 -6.79 7.28
N THR A 343 -29.29 -5.52 7.47
CA THR A 343 -30.59 -4.96 7.07
C THR A 343 -30.48 -3.62 6.35
N GLY A 344 -29.33 -2.93 6.48
CA GLY A 344 -29.07 -1.61 5.89
C GLY A 344 -28.34 -1.64 4.54
N GLU A 345 -28.38 -2.74 3.79
CA GLU A 345 -27.70 -2.88 2.50
C GLU A 345 -28.26 -1.89 1.45
N ARG A 346 -27.37 -1.26 0.69
CA ARG A 346 -27.75 -0.32 -0.37
C ARG A 346 -26.85 -0.43 -1.58
N ALA A 347 -27.42 -0.18 -2.76
CA ALA A 347 -26.68 -0.14 -4.02
C ALA A 347 -25.67 1.01 -4.06
N ASP A 348 -25.97 2.13 -3.41
CA ASP A 348 -25.17 3.36 -3.40
C ASP A 348 -24.28 3.52 -2.15
N ALA A 349 -24.00 2.41 -1.45
CA ALA A 349 -23.29 2.43 -0.18
C ALA A 349 -21.85 2.95 -0.30
N LEU A 350 -21.13 2.55 -1.35
CA LEU A 350 -19.74 2.97 -1.57
C LEU A 350 -19.66 4.45 -1.95
N GLU A 351 -20.60 4.93 -2.77
CA GLU A 351 -20.73 6.34 -3.15
C GLU A 351 -21.03 7.21 -1.92
N LYS A 352 -21.92 6.74 -1.04
CA LYS A 352 -22.22 7.44 0.23
C LYS A 352 -21.03 7.45 1.19
N ALA A 353 -20.27 6.36 1.26
CA ALA A 353 -19.03 6.32 2.03
C ALA A 353 -18.00 7.34 1.50
N GLU A 354 -17.84 7.43 0.17
CA GLU A 354 -16.98 8.41 -0.48
C GLU A 354 -17.43 9.85 -0.13
N GLN A 355 -18.72 10.14 -0.30
CA GLN A 355 -19.29 11.45 0.04
C GLN A 355 -19.07 11.82 1.52
N LYS A 356 -19.21 10.84 2.42
CA LYS A 356 -18.94 11.05 3.85
C LYS A 356 -17.48 11.42 4.10
N LEU A 357 -16.52 10.69 3.50
CA LEU A 357 -15.10 11.01 3.62
C LEU A 357 -14.78 12.40 3.06
N VAL A 358 -15.31 12.75 1.89
CA VAL A 358 -15.15 14.09 1.32
C VAL A 358 -15.69 15.15 2.27
N LYS A 359 -16.91 14.98 2.80
CA LYS A 359 -17.51 15.92 3.75
C LYS A 359 -16.64 16.12 4.99
N LEU A 360 -16.16 15.03 5.58
CA LEU A 360 -15.34 15.09 6.81
C LEU A 360 -13.98 15.76 6.57
N MET A 361 -13.32 15.47 5.45
CA MET A 361 -12.04 16.10 5.10
C MET A 361 -12.22 17.59 4.75
N MET A 362 -13.25 17.94 3.96
CA MET A 362 -13.53 19.34 3.59
C MET A 362 -13.91 20.23 4.77
N ALA A 363 -14.51 19.64 5.82
CA ALA A 363 -14.93 20.38 7.01
C ALA A 363 -13.77 20.81 7.93
N PHE A 364 -12.58 20.25 7.74
CA PHE A 364 -11.42 20.59 8.57
C PHE A 364 -10.75 21.87 8.07
N ASP A 365 -10.49 22.81 8.99
CA ASP A 365 -9.72 24.02 8.67
C ASP A 365 -8.22 23.71 8.68
N TYR A 366 -7.67 23.49 7.49
CA TYR A 366 -6.24 23.21 7.32
C TYR A 366 -5.36 24.44 7.50
N GLU A 367 -5.91 25.65 7.36
CA GLU A 367 -5.15 26.91 7.39
C GLU A 367 -5.05 27.48 8.81
N ASN A 368 -6.00 27.17 9.70
CA ASN A 368 -6.04 27.67 11.08
C ASN A 368 -6.18 26.54 12.12
N GLN A 369 -5.09 25.79 12.36
CA GLN A 369 -5.09 24.61 13.24
C GLN A 369 -4.67 24.91 14.70
N LYS A 370 -5.11 26.05 15.26
CA LYS A 370 -4.70 26.50 16.60
C LYS A 370 -5.06 25.53 17.71
#